data_AF-A0A8S4BVA5-F1
#
_entry.id   AF-A0A8S4BVA5-F1
#
_cell.length_a   1.000
_cell.length_b   1.000
_cell.length_c   1.000
_cell.angle_alpha   90.00
_cell.angle_beta   90.00
_cell.angle_gamma   90.00
#
_symmetry.space_group_name_H-M   'P 1'
#
loop_
_entity.id
_entity.type
_entity.pdbx_description
1 polymer ?
#
loop_
_entity_poly.entity_id
_entity_poly.type
_entity_poly.pdbx_seq_one_letter_code
_entity_poly.pdbx_strand_id
1 'polypeptide(L)' 'MKGLLIGLTIGVKMGGGRMYEISKEENFYKQEYCACIYSLRDTNFWREKSGREKIAICENFYQKKLEPES' A
#
# COMPACT_ATOMS: atom_id res chain seq x y z
N MET A 1 41.12 -27.61 -4.31
CA MET A 1 39.90 -27.77 -5.14
C MET A 1 38.92 -28.63 -4.34
N LYS A 2 37.72 -28.28 -3.91
CA LYS A 2 36.85 -27.10 -4.01
C LYS A 2 36.10 -27.06 -2.66
N GLY A 3 36.21 -25.95 -1.92
CA GLY A 3 35.44 -25.75 -0.68
C GLY A 3 33.99 -25.47 -1.04
N LEU A 4 33.08 -26.32 -0.56
CA LEU A 4 31.65 -26.22 -0.78
C LEU A 4 31.09 -25.19 0.21
N LEU A 5 31.03 -23.92 -0.19
CA LEU A 5 30.22 -22.91 0.51
C LEU A 5 28.74 -23.24 0.28
N ILE A 6 28.13 -23.97 1.21
CA ILE A 6 26.67 -24.05 1.32
C ILE A 6 26.24 -22.80 2.08
N GLY A 7 26.09 -21.70 1.33
CA GLY A 7 25.38 -20.52 1.80
C GLY A 7 23.91 -20.90 1.97
N LEU A 8 23.50 -21.18 3.21
CA LEU A 8 22.12 -21.42 3.58
C LEU A 8 21.34 -20.11 3.41
N THR A 9 20.87 -19.85 2.19
CA THR A 9 19.88 -18.83 1.87
C THR A 9 18.56 -19.23 2.51
N ILE A 10 18.41 -18.98 3.81
CA ILE A 10 17.08 -18.86 4.43
C ILE A 10 16.44 -17.61 3.82
N GLY A 11 15.82 -17.81 2.66
CA GLY A 11 15.02 -16.80 1.99
C GLY A 11 13.82 -16.49 2.86
N VAL A 12 13.91 -15.42 3.65
CA VAL A 12 12.75 -14.79 4.26
C VAL A 12 11.81 -14.42 3.12
N LYS A 13 10.73 -15.20 2.98
CA LYS A 13 9.70 -14.95 1.97
C LYS A 13 9.02 -13.64 2.38
N MET A 14 9.36 -12.56 1.67
CA MET A 14 8.90 -11.20 1.94
C MET A 14 7.37 -11.18 2.12
N GLY A 15 6.91 -10.95 3.35
CA GLY A 15 5.48 -11.00 3.71
C GLY A 15 4.57 -10.02 2.96
N GLY A 16 5.16 -9.05 2.24
CA GLY A 16 4.43 -8.05 1.46
C GLY A 16 3.85 -8.55 0.13
N GLY A 17 4.42 -9.62 -0.47
CA GLY A 17 3.97 -10.09 -1.79
C GLY A 17 2.54 -10.62 -1.78
N ARG A 18 2.26 -11.58 -0.88
CA ARG A 18 0.92 -12.17 -0.71
C ARG A 18 -0.10 -11.16 -0.17
N MET A 19 0.34 -10.23 0.68
CA MET A 19 -0.50 -9.14 1.16
C MET A 19 -1.02 -8.27 0.01
N TYR A 20 -0.17 -7.98 -0.98
CA TYR A 20 -0.53 -7.16 -2.12
C TYR A 20 -1.52 -7.85 -3.08
N GLU A 21 -1.37 -9.17 -3.27
CA GLU A 21 -2.31 -9.98 -4.04
C GLU A 21 -3.70 -10.00 -3.40
N ILE A 22 -3.78 -10.32 -2.10
CA ILE A 22 -5.04 -10.31 -1.32
C ILE A 22 -5.67 -8.92 -1.36
N SER A 23 -4.88 -7.85 -1.21
CA SER A 23 -5.40 -6.48 -1.29
C SER A 23 -6.06 -6.15 -2.62
N LYS A 24 -5.59 -6.73 -3.73
CA LYS A 24 -6.22 -6.57 -5.05
C LYS A 24 -7.45 -7.44 -5.24
N GLU A 25 -7.46 -8.65 -4.70
CA GLU A 25 -8.59 -9.58 -4.78
C GLU A 25 -9.78 -9.07 -3.97
N GLU A 26 -9.53 -8.64 -2.73
CA GLU A 26 -10.55 -8.13 -1.79
C GLU A 26 -10.89 -6.65 -2.03
N ASN A 27 -10.28 -6.04 -3.04
CA ASN A 27 -10.40 -4.61 -3.35
C ASN A 27 -10.19 -3.72 -2.11
N PHE A 28 -9.14 -3.98 -1.31
CA PHE A 28 -8.88 -3.17 -0.13
C PHE A 28 -8.59 -1.71 -0.51
N TYR A 29 -8.96 -0.81 0.41
CA TYR A 29 -8.58 0.58 0.29
C TYR A 29 -7.05 0.72 0.28
N LYS A 30 -6.53 1.50 -0.66
CA LYS A 30 -5.10 1.82 -0.71
C LYS A 30 -4.79 2.73 0.45
N GLN A 31 -3.87 2.33 1.33
CA GLN A 31 -3.42 3.19 2.41
C GLN A 31 -2.57 4.35 1.85
N GLU A 32 -3.21 5.48 1.60
CA GLU A 32 -2.57 6.72 1.11
C GLU A 32 -1.94 7.53 2.24
N TYR A 33 -2.42 7.33 3.46
CA TYR A 33 -1.92 7.97 4.68
C TYR A 33 -1.46 6.89 5.65
N CYS A 34 -0.52 7.23 6.53
CA CYS A 34 0.07 6.34 7.54
C CYS A 34 -0.90 5.88 8.65
N ALA A 35 -2.21 5.87 8.38
CA ALA A 35 -3.31 5.42 9.23
C ALA A 35 -3.55 6.23 10.52
N CYS A 36 -2.89 7.38 10.69
CA CYS A 36 -3.16 8.27 11.83
C CYS A 36 -4.31 9.24 11.53
N ILE A 37 -5.47 9.00 12.13
CA ILE A 37 -6.66 9.87 12.02
C ILE A 37 -6.37 11.32 12.46
N TYR A 38 -5.47 11.50 13.43
CA TYR A 38 -5.07 12.83 13.91
C TYR A 38 -4.26 13.59 12.85
N SER A 39 -3.37 12.90 12.13
CA SER A 39 -2.60 13.52 11.05
C SER A 39 -3.49 14.00 9.90
N LEU A 40 -4.51 13.21 9.53
CA LEU A 40 -5.48 13.62 8.50
C LEU A 40 -6.30 14.84 8.96
N ARG A 41 -6.75 14.84 10.22
CA ARG A 41 -7.51 15.94 10.81
C ARG A 41 -6.73 17.25 10.79
N ASP A 42 -5.51 17.23 11.29
CA ASP A 42 -4.67 18.42 11.41
C ASP A 42 -4.28 18.94 10.02
N THR A 43 -4.00 18.03 9.08
CA THR A 43 -3.75 18.38 7.68
C THR A 43 -4.98 19.05 7.06
N ASN A 44 -6.18 18.50 7.27
CA ASN A 44 -7.41 19.08 6.73
C ASN A 44 -7.75 20.42 7.35
N PHE A 45 -7.49 20.60 8.64
CA PHE A 45 -7.66 21.88 9.32
C PHE A 45 -6.71 22.95 8.78
N TRP A 46 -5.44 22.59 8.53
CA TRP A 46 -4.48 23.51 7.92
C TRP A 46 -4.86 23.85 6.47
N ARG A 47 -5.36 22.88 5.70
CA ARG A 47 -5.81 23.08 4.32
C ARG A 47 -7.00 24.04 4.24
N GLU A 48 -8.01 23.84 5.09
CA GLU A 48 -9.19 24.72 5.18
C GLU A 48 -8.78 26.17 5.50
N LYS A 49 -7.87 26.36 6.48
CA LYS A 49 -7.31 27.68 6.80
C LYS A 49 -6.51 28.31 5.66
N SER A 50 -5.90 27.49 4.81
CA SER A 50 -5.09 27.93 3.67
C SER A 50 -5.91 28.09 2.38
N GLY A 51 -7.24 27.99 2.46
CA GLY A 51 -8.14 28.06 1.29
C GLY A 51 -8.01 26.87 0.34
N ARG A 52 -7.49 25.73 0.82
CA ARG A 52 -7.35 24.47 0.07
C ARG A 52 -8.46 23.50 0.46
N GLU A 53 -8.92 22.71 -0.50
CA GLU A 53 -9.94 21.67 -0.25
C GLU A 53 -9.44 20.59 0.70
N LYS A 54 -10.35 19.97 1.46
CA LYS A 54 -10.02 18.87 2.37
C LYS A 54 -9.62 17.63 1.58
N ILE A 55 -8.74 16.85 2.18
CA ILE A 55 -8.37 15.52 1.72
C ILE A 55 -9.49 14.57 2.12
N ALA A 56 -10.12 13.96 1.13
CA ALA A 56 -10.97 12.80 1.30
C ALA A 56 -10.12 11.53 1.30
N ILE A 57 -10.53 10.55 2.10
CA ILE A 57 -9.95 9.21 2.13
C ILE A 57 -11.02 8.22 1.67
N CYS A 58 -10.63 6.96 1.45
CA CYS A 58 -11.51 5.91 0.94
C CYS A 58 -11.97 6.12 -0.51
N GLU A 59 -11.20 6.87 -1.31
CA GLU A 59 -11.50 7.08 -2.74
C GLU A 59 -10.79 6.06 -3.64
N ASN A 60 -9.53 5.72 -3.32
CA ASN A 60 -8.70 4.85 -4.13
C ASN A 60 -8.63 3.42 -3.58
N PHE A 61 -9.29 2.48 -4.26
CA PHE A 61 -9.21 1.05 -3.94
C PHE A 61 -8.21 0.35 -4.85
N TYR A 62 -7.63 -0.76 -4.38
CA TYR A 62 -7.00 -1.70 -5.30
C TYR A 62 -8.07 -2.29 -6.20
N GLN A 63 -7.85 -2.21 -7.51
CA GLN A 63 -8.70 -2.84 -8.50
C GLN A 63 -7.82 -3.77 -9.32
N LYS A 64 -8.33 -4.97 -9.61
CA LYS A 64 -7.72 -5.83 -10.62
C LYS A 64 -7.87 -5.11 -11.96
N LYS A 65 -6.76 -4.74 -12.62
CA LYS A 65 -6.81 -4.31 -14.02
C LYS A 65 -7.34 -5.50 -14.81
N LEU A 66 -8.56 -5.39 -15.32
CA LEU A 66 -9.03 -6.24 -16.40
C LEU A 66 -8.28 -5.75 -17.64
N GLU A 67 -7.25 -6.48 -18.05
CA GLU A 67 -6.70 -6.28 -19.39
C GLU A 67 -7.82 -6.69 -20.37
N PRO A 68 -8.18 -5.83 -21.35
CA PRO A 68 -9.17 -6.22 -22.34
C PRO A 68 -8.64 -7.46 -23.05
N GLU A 69 -9.40 -8.56 -23.00
CA GLU A 69 -9.04 -9.76 -23.73
C GLU A 69 -8.95 -9.42 -25.22
N SER A 70 -7.76 -9.66 -25.78
CA SER A 70 -7.42 -9.47 -27.19
C SER A 70 -7.99 -10.56 -28.07
#